data_AF-A0A1S2GX01-F1
#
_entry.id   AF-A0A1S2GX01-F1
#
_cell.length_a   1.000
_cell.length_b   1.000
_cell.length_c   1.000
_cell.angle_alpha   90.00
_cell.angle_beta   90.00
_cell.angle_gamma   90.00
#
_symmetry.space_group_name_H-M   'P 1'
#
loop_
_entity.id
_entity.type
_entity.pdbx_description
1 polymer ?
#
loop_
_entity_poly.entity_id
_entity_poly.type
_entity_poly.pdbx_seq_one_letter_code
_entity_poly.pdbx_strand_id
1 'polypeptide(L)'
;MTGLFGRLRARRRARLWEHRRPRAARWTPYPPPSAEVVQSLVAPRGRIDAPGPEPLGAPTAVRRLLLVRALQVLGPTESRFAVDAATAAVADGIDGSALVELASSYRDADPWHVEQHLVEALRHLGWETAALPRDAAALFAARAWSANTLAGTATGWEVGCWVRSVVGWDHVGPLSELSVLSELYEDFFSGAMAELPDAESSTSELLATAADPSPAWRIA
;
A
#
# COMPACT_ATOMS: atom_id res chain seq x y z
N MET A 1 -29.07 -5.14 5.49
CA MET A 1 -29.58 -5.35 4.11
C MET A 1 -28.43 -5.69 3.16
N THR A 2 -27.88 -6.89 3.29
CA THR A 2 -26.84 -7.45 2.41
C THR A 2 -27.53 -8.02 1.17
N GLY A 3 -28.07 -7.11 0.37
CA GLY A 3 -28.96 -7.40 -0.75
C GLY A 3 -28.19 -7.88 -1.97
N LEU A 4 -28.62 -9.01 -2.53
CA LEU A 4 -28.56 -9.49 -3.93
C LEU A 4 -27.26 -9.32 -4.75
N PHE A 5 -26.62 -8.15 -4.75
CA PHE A 5 -25.40 -7.81 -5.49
C PHE A 5 -24.17 -8.63 -5.04
N GLY A 6 -24.02 -8.90 -3.74
CA GLY A 6 -22.92 -9.75 -3.25
C GLY A 6 -23.00 -11.20 -3.75
N ARG A 7 -24.21 -11.75 -3.88
CA ARG A 7 -24.43 -13.13 -4.39
C ARG A 7 -24.28 -13.22 -5.91
N LEU A 8 -24.57 -12.12 -6.63
CA LEU A 8 -24.33 -12.03 -8.07
C LEU A 8 -22.84 -11.89 -8.40
N ARG A 9 -22.05 -11.14 -7.61
CA ARG A 9 -20.58 -11.05 -7.75
C ARG A 9 -19.87 -12.38 -7.50
N ALA A 10 -20.25 -13.12 -6.45
CA ALA A 10 -19.69 -14.46 -6.16
C ALA A 10 -19.99 -15.49 -7.28
N ARG A 11 -21.19 -15.43 -7.88
CA ARG A 11 -21.56 -16.29 -9.02
C ARG A 11 -20.87 -15.90 -10.33
N ARG A 12 -20.52 -14.63 -10.52
CA ARG A 12 -19.70 -14.17 -11.66
C ARG A 12 -18.24 -14.62 -11.49
N ARG A 13 -17.69 -14.58 -10.27
CA ARG A 13 -16.37 -15.15 -9.92
C ARG A 13 -16.30 -16.65 -10.19
N ALA A 14 -17.23 -17.46 -9.70
CA ALA A 14 -17.20 -18.91 -9.93
C ALA A 14 -17.31 -19.31 -11.42
N ARG A 15 -18.12 -18.59 -12.22
CA ARG A 15 -18.29 -18.89 -13.65
C ARG A 15 -17.10 -18.49 -14.53
N LEU A 16 -16.29 -17.52 -14.10
CA LEU A 16 -15.04 -17.18 -14.80
C LEU A 16 -13.96 -18.26 -14.61
N TRP A 17 -13.96 -18.93 -13.45
CA TRP A 17 -13.01 -19.99 -13.12
C TRP A 17 -13.34 -21.37 -13.74
N GLU A 18 -14.62 -21.72 -13.92
CA GLU A 18 -15.02 -23.04 -14.44
C GLU A 18 -14.97 -23.20 -15.98
N HIS A 19 -14.96 -22.10 -16.75
CA HIS A 19 -15.08 -22.15 -18.22
C HIS A 19 -13.84 -21.73 -19.02
N ARG A 20 -12.73 -21.34 -18.38
CA ARG A 20 -11.51 -20.88 -19.05
C ARG A 20 -10.29 -21.75 -18.73
N ARG A 21 -10.35 -23.05 -19.06
CA ARG A 21 -9.12 -23.82 -19.38
C ARG A 21 -8.96 -23.91 -20.90
N PRO A 22 -8.24 -23.00 -21.56
CA PRO A 22 -7.94 -23.17 -22.98
C PRO A 22 -6.99 -24.36 -23.17
N ARG A 23 -7.27 -25.16 -24.21
CA ARG A 23 -6.38 -26.22 -24.69
C ARG A 23 -5.02 -25.63 -25.05
N ALA A 24 -3.97 -26.32 -24.64
CA ALA A 24 -2.56 -26.01 -24.85
C ALA A 24 -2.25 -25.46 -26.26
N ALA A 25 -2.20 -24.15 -26.39
CA ALA A 25 -1.54 -23.48 -27.51
C ALA A 25 -0.05 -23.44 -27.18
N ARG A 26 0.78 -24.00 -28.07
CA ARG A 26 2.25 -23.89 -27.96
C ARG A 26 2.61 -22.41 -28.09
N TRP A 27 3.06 -21.80 -26.99
CA TRP A 27 3.45 -20.39 -26.94
C TRP A 27 4.90 -20.25 -26.49
N THR A 28 5.60 -19.33 -27.14
CA THR A 28 6.95 -18.87 -26.79
C THR A 28 6.85 -17.91 -25.60
N PRO A 29 7.52 -18.19 -24.46
CA PRO A 29 7.33 -17.44 -23.23
C PRO A 29 7.69 -15.96 -23.41
N TYR A 30 6.77 -15.07 -23.05
CA TYR A 30 7.15 -13.72 -22.64
C TYR A 30 8.05 -13.91 -21.41
N PRO A 31 9.30 -13.40 -21.39
CA PRO A 31 10.17 -13.62 -20.26
C PRO A 31 9.48 -13.00 -19.03
N PRO A 32 9.28 -13.77 -17.94
CA PRO A 32 8.79 -13.17 -16.71
C PRO A 32 9.73 -12.01 -16.34
N PRO A 33 9.20 -10.93 -15.72
CA PRO A 33 10.05 -9.87 -15.21
C PRO A 33 11.15 -10.50 -14.36
N SER A 34 12.40 -10.04 -14.54
CA SER A 34 13.55 -10.67 -13.90
C SER A 34 13.35 -10.73 -12.38
N ALA A 35 13.97 -11.69 -11.71
CA ALA A 35 13.94 -11.78 -10.25
C ALA A 35 14.40 -10.46 -9.58
N GLU A 36 15.24 -9.68 -10.27
CA GLU A 36 15.71 -8.35 -9.88
C GLU A 36 14.58 -7.30 -9.94
N VAL A 37 13.71 -7.37 -10.96
CA VAL A 37 12.47 -6.58 -11.04
C VAL A 37 11.50 -7.02 -9.95
N VAL A 38 11.32 -8.32 -9.73
CA VAL A 38 10.43 -8.81 -8.66
C VAL A 38 10.95 -8.39 -7.27
N GLN A 39 12.25 -8.47 -7.01
CA GLN A 39 12.86 -8.05 -5.74
C GLN A 39 12.89 -6.53 -5.56
N SER A 40 13.04 -5.75 -6.62
CA SER A 40 12.94 -4.29 -6.54
C SER A 40 11.52 -3.80 -6.27
N LEU A 41 10.51 -4.63 -6.56
CA LEU A 41 9.09 -4.37 -6.30
C LEU A 41 8.58 -4.87 -4.95
N VAL A 42 9.26 -5.84 -4.34
CA VAL A 42 8.91 -6.40 -3.01
C VAL A 42 9.35 -5.46 -1.86
N ALA A 43 10.30 -4.56 -2.10
CA ALA A 43 10.69 -3.53 -1.15
C ALA A 43 10.14 -2.16 -1.61
N PRO A 44 9.50 -1.37 -0.74
CA PRO A 44 9.03 -0.03 -1.08
C PRO A 44 10.26 0.90 -1.21
N ARG A 45 11.01 0.79 -2.31
CA ARG A 45 12.28 1.50 -2.49
C ARG A 45 12.15 2.93 -3.03
N GLY A 46 10.95 3.53 -2.99
CA GLY A 46 10.81 4.98 -3.15
C GLY A 46 9.89 5.45 -4.28
N ARG A 47 8.70 4.87 -4.43
CA ARG A 47 7.68 5.31 -5.41
C ARG A 47 6.30 5.59 -4.82
N ILE A 48 6.23 5.89 -3.53
CA ILE A 48 4.99 6.42 -2.97
C ILE A 48 5.11 7.94 -2.91
N ASP A 49 4.88 8.58 -4.06
CA ASP A 49 5.03 10.02 -4.23
C ASP A 49 3.89 10.79 -3.52
N ALA A 50 2.73 10.14 -3.41
CA ALA A 50 1.56 10.63 -2.70
C ALA A 50 1.22 9.72 -1.50
N PRO A 51 1.06 10.27 -0.27
CA PRO A 51 0.80 9.49 0.94
C PRO A 51 -0.62 8.92 1.06
N GLY A 52 -1.38 8.88 -0.04
CA GLY A 52 -2.79 8.53 -0.06
C GLY A 52 -3.72 9.67 0.39
N PRO A 53 -5.03 9.48 0.23
CA PRO A 53 -6.02 10.51 0.55
C PRO A 53 -6.25 10.69 2.05
N GLU A 54 -5.84 9.74 2.88
CA GLU A 54 -6.15 9.69 4.31
C GLU A 54 -4.93 9.92 5.20
N PRO A 55 -5.16 10.25 6.49
CA PRO A 55 -6.43 10.67 7.10
C PRO A 55 -6.93 12.02 6.56
N LEU A 56 -8.25 12.17 6.42
CA LEU A 56 -8.88 13.40 5.94
C LEU A 56 -8.58 14.58 6.88
N GLY A 57 -8.21 15.72 6.30
CA GLY A 57 -7.85 16.94 7.04
C GLY A 57 -6.42 16.98 7.58
N ALA A 58 -5.65 15.89 7.47
CA ALA A 58 -4.21 15.94 7.79
C ALA A 58 -3.42 16.59 6.65
N PRO A 59 -2.45 17.48 6.95
CA PRO A 59 -1.52 18.00 5.96
C PRO A 59 -0.80 16.86 5.22
N THR A 60 -0.46 17.07 3.94
CA THR A 60 0.28 16.08 3.13
C THR A 60 1.57 15.63 3.80
N ALA A 61 2.31 16.54 4.45
CA ALA A 61 3.48 16.23 5.25
C ALA A 61 3.21 15.21 6.37
N VAL A 62 2.12 15.39 7.12
CA VAL A 62 1.70 14.45 8.18
C VAL A 62 1.31 13.10 7.58
N ARG A 63 0.55 13.09 6.48
CA ARG A 63 0.19 11.84 5.79
C ARG A 63 1.43 11.06 5.34
N ARG A 64 2.49 11.75 4.90
CA ARG A 64 3.79 11.11 4.56
C ARG A 64 4.44 10.45 5.77
N LEU A 65 4.48 11.12 6.92
CA LEU A 65 5.00 10.54 8.17
C LEU A 65 4.20 9.31 8.60
N LEU A 66 2.86 9.38 8.51
CA LEU A 66 1.96 8.27 8.82
C LEU A 66 2.18 7.08 7.87
N LEU A 67 2.43 7.34 6.59
CA LEU A 67 2.76 6.30 5.61
C LEU A 67 4.08 5.61 5.95
N VAL A 68 5.13 6.39 6.27
CA VAL A 68 6.41 5.81 6.68
C VAL A 68 6.22 4.93 7.92
N ARG A 69 5.42 5.40 8.89
CA ARG A 69 5.11 4.61 10.08
C ARG A 69 4.35 3.32 9.76
N ALA A 70 3.37 3.39 8.86
CA ALA A 70 2.65 2.19 8.40
C ALA A 70 3.61 1.19 7.77
N LEU A 71 4.53 1.64 6.91
CA LEU A 71 5.52 0.76 6.29
C LEU A 71 6.47 0.12 7.31
N GLN A 72 6.91 0.86 8.34
CA GLN A 72 7.73 0.31 9.43
C GLN A 72 7.01 -0.81 10.20
N VAL A 73 5.70 -0.68 10.44
CA VAL A 73 4.89 -1.73 11.08
C VAL A 73 4.80 -2.99 10.20
N LEU A 74 4.80 -2.82 8.87
CA LEU A 74 4.71 -3.93 7.93
C LEU A 74 6.05 -4.67 7.76
N GLY A 75 7.16 -3.99 8.00
CA GLY A 75 8.50 -4.58 8.00
C GLY A 75 9.62 -3.53 8.02
N PRO A 76 10.88 -3.99 7.92
CA PRO A 76 12.04 -3.11 7.91
C PRO A 76 11.93 -2.04 6.82
N THR A 77 12.05 -0.78 7.21
CA THR A 77 12.00 0.39 6.32
C THR A 77 13.29 1.18 6.50
N GLU A 78 13.86 1.69 5.41
CA GLU A 78 15.11 2.46 5.49
C GLU A 78 14.91 3.78 6.26
N SER A 79 15.79 4.04 7.22
CA SER A 79 15.80 5.24 8.08
C SER A 79 15.64 6.55 7.31
N ARG A 80 16.29 6.64 6.13
CA ARG A 80 16.21 7.81 5.25
C ARG A 80 14.79 8.25 4.93
N PHE A 81 13.82 7.33 4.83
CA PHE A 81 12.45 7.70 4.45
C PHE A 81 11.76 8.50 5.56
N ALA A 82 12.01 8.16 6.83
CA ALA A 82 11.48 8.92 7.95
C ALA A 82 12.15 10.30 8.06
N VAL A 83 13.47 10.35 7.90
CA VAL A 83 14.26 11.59 7.93
C VAL A 83 13.85 12.54 6.80
N ASP A 84 13.70 12.04 5.58
CA ASP A 84 13.30 12.84 4.43
C ASP A 84 11.84 13.34 4.55
N ALA A 85 10.93 12.51 5.06
CA ALA A 85 9.55 12.91 5.34
C ALA A 85 9.49 14.00 6.43
N ALA A 86 10.29 13.88 7.48
CA ALA A 86 10.38 14.88 8.54
C ALA A 86 10.99 16.19 8.04
N THR A 87 12.05 16.11 7.24
CA THR A 87 12.69 17.27 6.62
C THR A 87 11.71 18.04 5.73
N ALA A 88 10.94 17.33 4.91
CA ALA A 88 9.89 17.93 4.09
C ALA A 88 8.80 18.58 4.95
N ALA A 89 8.38 17.93 6.04
CA ALA A 89 7.37 18.48 6.95
C ALA A 89 7.83 19.78 7.64
N VAL A 90 9.09 19.83 8.09
CA VAL A 90 9.70 21.06 8.64
C VAL A 90 9.78 22.16 7.58
N ALA A 91 10.17 21.82 6.34
CA ALA A 91 10.21 22.77 5.24
C ALA A 91 8.82 23.33 4.88
N ASP A 92 7.76 22.52 5.07
CA ASP A 92 6.36 22.92 4.89
C ASP A 92 5.81 23.76 6.07
N GLY A 93 6.63 24.07 7.07
CA GLY A 93 6.26 24.89 8.24
C GLY A 93 5.49 24.12 9.31
N ILE A 94 5.58 22.80 9.35
CA ILE A 94 5.03 22.00 10.45
C ILE A 94 6.00 22.10 11.64
N ASP A 95 5.56 22.77 12.70
CA ASP A 95 6.34 22.95 13.92
C ASP A 95 6.26 21.76 14.87
N GLY A 96 7.37 21.42 15.51
CA GLY A 96 7.45 20.43 16.57
C GLY A 96 8.90 20.04 16.88
N SER A 97 9.31 20.12 18.15
CA SER A 97 10.69 19.82 18.55
C SER A 97 11.13 18.41 18.15
N ALA A 98 10.29 17.41 18.41
CA ALA A 98 10.56 16.02 18.01
C ALA A 98 10.64 15.83 16.49
N LEU A 99 9.87 16.61 15.71
CA LEU A 99 9.93 16.56 14.26
C LEU A 99 11.24 17.16 13.73
N VAL A 100 11.68 18.28 14.31
CA VAL A 100 12.99 18.90 13.99
C VAL A 100 14.15 17.97 14.35
N GLU A 101 14.05 17.28 15.48
CA GLU A 101 15.05 16.29 15.90
C GLU A 101 15.12 15.10 14.94
N LEU A 102 13.98 14.56 14.52
CA LEU A 102 13.91 13.53 13.49
C LEU A 102 14.48 14.01 12.15
N ALA A 103 14.16 15.24 11.72
CA ALA A 103 14.69 15.83 10.49
C ALA A 103 16.21 16.06 10.55
N SER A 104 16.77 16.26 11.75
CA SER A 104 18.19 16.47 11.98
C SER A 104 18.98 15.16 12.13
N SER A 105 18.30 14.02 12.16
CA SER A 105 18.94 12.71 12.30
C SER A 105 19.70 12.31 11.02
N TYR A 106 20.75 11.51 11.17
CA TYR A 106 21.47 10.97 10.00
C TYR A 106 20.58 10.01 9.21
N ARG A 107 20.64 10.08 7.88
CA ARG A 107 19.86 9.19 6.99
C ARG A 107 20.15 7.69 7.20
N ASP A 108 21.35 7.38 7.66
CA ASP A 108 21.82 6.03 7.96
C ASP A 108 21.86 5.74 9.47
N ALA A 109 21.12 6.54 10.26
CA ALA A 109 20.97 6.29 11.69
C ALA A 109 20.30 4.93 11.93
N ASP A 110 20.56 4.40 13.12
CA ASP A 110 19.98 3.15 13.60
C ASP A 110 18.44 3.14 13.40
N PRO A 111 17.88 2.14 12.68
CA PRO A 111 16.45 2.12 12.35
C PRO A 111 15.53 2.11 13.57
N TRP A 112 15.97 1.48 14.67
CA TRP A 112 15.20 1.43 15.90
C TRP A 112 15.12 2.82 16.55
N HIS A 113 16.24 3.55 16.59
CA HIS A 113 16.24 4.94 17.03
C HIS A 113 15.33 5.82 16.17
N VAL A 114 15.43 5.72 14.84
CA VAL A 114 14.59 6.51 13.92
C VAL A 114 13.09 6.18 14.06
N GLU A 115 12.74 4.92 14.31
CA GLU A 115 11.37 4.51 14.62
C GLU A 115 10.83 5.21 15.87
N GLN A 116 11.59 5.24 16.97
CA GLN A 116 11.19 5.89 18.21
C GLN A 116 10.95 7.40 18.00
N HIS A 117 11.84 8.07 17.27
CA HIS A 117 11.70 9.49 16.96
C HIS A 117 10.51 9.78 16.04
N LEU A 118 10.20 8.88 15.09
CA LEU A 118 9.00 9.01 14.26
C LEU A 118 7.71 8.88 15.07
N VAL A 119 7.63 7.90 15.98
CA VAL A 119 6.47 7.74 16.87
C VAL A 119 6.29 8.98 17.74
N GLU A 120 7.37 9.51 18.30
CA GLU A 120 7.33 10.71 19.14
C GLU A 120 6.92 11.96 18.35
N ALA A 121 7.47 12.15 17.15
CA ALA A 121 7.09 13.25 16.27
C ALA A 121 5.61 13.19 15.89
N LEU A 122 5.09 12.00 15.54
CA LEU A 122 3.68 11.79 15.24
C LEU A 122 2.79 12.07 16.46
N ARG A 123 3.22 11.67 17.66
CA ARG A 123 2.53 11.94 18.92
C ARG A 123 2.40 13.43 19.20
N HIS A 124 3.47 14.21 19.02
CA HIS A 124 3.43 15.67 19.14
C HIS A 124 2.50 16.34 18.13
N LEU A 125 2.29 15.72 16.98
CA LEU A 125 1.34 16.17 15.95
C LEU A 125 -0.09 15.68 16.19
N GLY A 126 -0.36 15.03 17.33
CA GLY A 126 -1.70 14.56 17.73
C GLY A 126 -2.04 13.13 17.28
N TRP A 127 -1.05 12.33 16.87
CA TRP A 127 -1.26 10.99 16.31
C TRP A 127 -0.70 9.90 17.21
N GLU A 128 -1.55 8.96 17.63
CA GLU A 128 -1.15 7.80 18.42
C GLU A 128 -0.80 6.64 17.46
N THR A 129 0.49 6.33 17.31
CA THR A 129 0.94 5.34 16.31
C THR A 129 1.87 4.26 16.88
N ALA A 130 2.12 4.28 18.19
CA ALA A 130 2.94 3.29 18.86
C ALA A 130 2.28 1.90 18.77
N ALA A 131 0.96 1.83 18.97
CA ALA A 131 0.18 0.60 18.95
C ALA A 131 -0.56 0.33 17.62
N LEU A 132 -0.07 0.89 16.51
CA LEU A 132 -0.73 0.75 15.20
C LEU A 132 -0.85 -0.74 14.79
N PRO A 133 -2.07 -1.28 14.62
CA PRO A 133 -2.24 -2.67 14.20
C PRO A 133 -1.73 -2.92 12.79
N ARG A 134 -1.14 -4.10 12.55
CA ARG A 134 -0.59 -4.49 11.24
C ARG A 134 -1.63 -4.38 10.11
N ASP A 135 -2.87 -4.81 10.34
CA ASP A 135 -3.94 -4.73 9.33
C ASP A 135 -4.32 -3.28 9.00
N ALA A 136 -4.31 -2.39 10.00
CA ALA A 136 -4.55 -0.96 9.78
C ALA A 136 -3.40 -0.32 9.01
N ALA A 137 -2.15 -0.68 9.31
CA ALA A 137 -0.97 -0.25 8.55
C ALA A 137 -1.02 -0.76 7.09
N ALA A 138 -1.39 -2.02 6.87
CA ALA A 138 -1.53 -2.61 5.54
C ALA A 138 -2.59 -1.87 4.72
N LEU A 139 -3.75 -1.61 5.32
CA LEU A 139 -4.84 -0.88 4.67
C LEU A 139 -4.42 0.55 4.31
N PHE A 140 -3.75 1.25 5.23
CA PHE A 140 -3.26 2.61 5.00
C PHE A 140 -2.27 2.68 3.83
N ALA A 141 -1.25 1.83 3.85
CA ALA A 141 -0.26 1.76 2.78
C ALA A 141 -0.87 1.31 1.44
N ALA A 142 -1.80 0.34 1.44
CA ALA A 142 -2.49 -0.10 0.23
C ALA A 142 -3.32 1.02 -0.42
N ARG A 143 -3.93 1.89 0.38
CA ARG A 143 -4.67 3.05 -0.12
C ARG A 143 -3.73 4.11 -0.69
N ALA A 144 -2.56 4.33 -0.08
CA ALA A 144 -1.53 5.16 -0.69
C ALA A 144 -1.07 4.61 -2.05
N TRP A 145 -0.76 3.32 -2.13
CA TRP A 145 -0.41 2.65 -3.39
C TRP A 145 -1.52 2.75 -4.44
N SER A 146 -2.76 2.55 -4.04
CA SER A 146 -3.94 2.67 -4.92
C SER A 146 -4.08 4.08 -5.49
N ALA A 147 -3.85 5.12 -4.68
CA ALA A 147 -3.85 6.51 -5.15
C ALA A 147 -2.73 6.78 -6.17
N ASN A 148 -1.54 6.20 -5.97
CA ASN A 148 -0.43 6.29 -6.92
C ASN A 148 -0.74 5.54 -8.23
N THR A 149 -1.48 4.43 -8.18
CA THR A 149 -1.97 3.75 -9.39
C THR A 149 -2.89 4.63 -10.21
N LEU A 150 -3.86 5.30 -9.57
CA LEU A 150 -4.74 6.25 -10.26
C LEU A 150 -4.00 7.48 -10.79
N ALA A 151 -2.92 7.89 -10.13
CA ALA A 151 -2.04 8.97 -10.59
C ALA A 151 -1.07 8.55 -11.69
N GLY A 152 -0.99 7.26 -12.03
CA GLY A 152 -0.07 6.71 -13.04
C GLY A 152 1.39 6.59 -12.57
N THR A 153 1.66 6.70 -11.27
CA THR A 153 3.02 6.58 -10.69
C THR A 153 3.35 5.17 -10.20
N ALA A 154 2.34 4.29 -10.09
CA ALA A 154 2.48 2.86 -9.85
C ALA A 154 1.58 2.05 -10.79
N THR A 155 1.97 0.85 -11.17
CA THR A 155 1.14 -0.05 -11.98
C THR A 155 0.28 -0.95 -11.09
N GLY A 156 -0.84 -1.44 -11.63
CA GLY A 156 -1.69 -2.40 -10.92
C GLY A 156 -0.97 -3.70 -10.53
N TRP A 157 0.00 -4.12 -11.35
CA TRP A 157 0.81 -5.31 -11.06
C TRP A 157 1.74 -5.10 -9.86
N GLU A 158 2.41 -3.95 -9.77
CA GLU A 158 3.27 -3.58 -8.64
C GLU A 158 2.47 -3.55 -7.33
N VAL A 159 1.29 -2.92 -7.34
CA VAL A 159 0.40 -2.88 -6.16
C VAL A 159 -0.09 -4.27 -5.78
N GLY A 160 -0.51 -5.08 -6.76
CA GLY A 160 -0.95 -6.46 -6.50
C GLY A 160 0.14 -7.32 -5.89
N CYS A 161 1.37 -7.23 -6.39
CA CYS A 161 2.52 -7.96 -5.86
C CYS A 161 2.86 -7.54 -4.44
N TRP A 162 2.85 -6.23 -4.14
CA TRP A 162 3.10 -5.72 -2.80
C TRP A 162 1.99 -6.13 -1.82
N VAL A 163 0.71 -5.97 -2.19
CA VAL A 163 -0.39 -6.40 -1.30
C VAL A 163 -0.28 -7.89 -1.01
N ARG A 164 -0.04 -8.72 -2.04
CA ARG A 164 0.15 -10.17 -1.88
C ARG A 164 1.31 -10.51 -0.94
N SER A 165 2.42 -9.78 -1.00
CA SER A 165 3.56 -10.04 -0.09
C SER A 165 3.28 -9.62 1.36
N VAL A 166 2.40 -8.65 1.58
CA VAL A 166 2.07 -8.13 2.92
C VAL A 166 0.99 -8.95 3.63
N VAL A 167 -0.11 -9.28 2.94
CA VAL A 167 -1.28 -9.95 3.55
C VAL A 167 -1.45 -11.41 3.13
N GLY A 168 -0.68 -11.90 2.17
CA GLY A 168 -0.76 -13.27 1.68
C GLY A 168 -1.89 -13.54 0.69
N TRP A 169 -1.92 -14.76 0.16
CA TRP A 169 -2.86 -15.22 -0.88
C TRP A 169 -4.29 -15.41 -0.38
N ASP A 170 -4.45 -15.89 0.85
CA ASP A 170 -5.74 -16.26 1.42
C ASP A 170 -6.41 -15.12 2.19
N HIS A 171 -6.01 -13.87 1.94
CA HIS A 171 -6.53 -12.74 2.68
C HIS A 171 -8.02 -12.52 2.39
N VAL A 172 -8.85 -12.70 3.42
CA VAL A 172 -10.27 -12.36 3.40
C VAL A 172 -10.46 -11.02 4.10
N GLY A 173 -10.60 -9.95 3.33
CA GLY A 173 -10.74 -8.60 3.86
C GLY A 173 -10.76 -7.51 2.78
N PRO A 174 -10.67 -6.23 3.18
CA PRO A 174 -10.73 -5.08 2.27
C PRO A 174 -9.65 -5.10 1.18
N LEU A 175 -8.52 -5.78 1.40
CA LEU A 175 -7.42 -5.86 0.45
C LEU A 175 -7.50 -7.07 -0.50
N SER A 176 -8.55 -7.89 -0.39
CA SER A 176 -8.68 -9.14 -1.14
C SER A 176 -8.64 -8.92 -2.66
N GLU A 177 -9.29 -7.88 -3.18
CA GLU A 177 -9.30 -7.60 -4.62
C GLU A 177 -7.93 -7.16 -5.15
N LEU A 178 -7.14 -6.44 -4.34
CA LEU A 178 -5.77 -6.09 -4.72
C LEU A 178 -4.83 -7.30 -4.62
N SER A 179 -5.02 -8.17 -3.62
CA SER A 179 -4.14 -9.34 -3.41
C SER A 179 -4.11 -10.30 -4.61
N VAL A 180 -5.24 -10.42 -5.32
CA VAL A 180 -5.36 -11.29 -6.50
C VAL A 180 -4.88 -10.64 -7.80
N LEU A 181 -4.64 -9.32 -7.83
CA LEU A 181 -4.21 -8.64 -9.06
C LEU A 181 -2.90 -9.24 -9.60
N SER A 182 -1.95 -9.55 -8.72
CA SER A 182 -0.67 -10.13 -9.13
C SER A 182 -0.83 -11.45 -9.91
N GLU A 183 -1.70 -12.35 -9.45
CA GLU A 183 -2.05 -13.59 -10.16
C GLU A 183 -2.75 -13.30 -11.49
N LEU A 184 -3.71 -12.38 -11.51
CA LEU A 184 -4.41 -11.98 -12.74
C LEU A 184 -3.45 -11.41 -13.79
N TYR A 185 -2.43 -10.65 -13.37
CA TYR A 185 -1.39 -10.16 -14.26
C TYR A 185 -0.46 -11.28 -14.72
N GLU A 186 -0.09 -12.23 -13.86
CA GLU A 186 0.68 -13.42 -14.23
C GLU A 186 -0.08 -14.27 -15.27
N ASP A 187 -1.39 -14.44 -15.11
CA ASP A 187 -2.28 -15.09 -16.08
C ASP A 187 -2.35 -14.34 -17.41
N PHE A 188 -2.43 -13.01 -17.37
CA PHE A 188 -2.39 -12.19 -18.58
C PHE A 188 -1.04 -12.32 -19.31
N PHE A 189 0.09 -12.19 -18.60
CA PHE A 189 1.43 -12.27 -19.19
C PHE A 189 1.77 -13.68 -19.72
N SER A 190 1.25 -14.73 -19.08
CA SER A 190 1.41 -16.10 -19.55
C SER A 190 0.48 -16.45 -20.73
N GLY A 191 -0.47 -15.57 -21.06
CA GLY A 191 -1.48 -15.81 -22.10
C GLY A 191 -2.61 -16.74 -21.66
N ALA A 192 -2.70 -17.09 -20.37
CA ALA A 192 -3.83 -17.83 -19.80
C ALA A 192 -5.11 -16.98 -19.82
N MET A 193 -4.98 -15.66 -19.77
CA MET A 193 -6.06 -14.68 -19.89
C MET A 193 -5.82 -13.69 -21.03
N ALA A 194 -6.86 -13.40 -21.81
CA ALA A 194 -6.79 -12.46 -22.93
C ALA A 194 -6.99 -10.99 -22.53
N GLU A 195 -7.66 -10.75 -21.41
CA GLU A 195 -8.04 -9.41 -20.94
C GLU A 195 -7.04 -8.91 -19.89
N LEU A 196 -6.65 -7.63 -19.99
CA LEU A 196 -5.80 -7.00 -18.99
C LEU A 196 -6.58 -6.84 -17.67
N PRO A 197 -5.98 -7.15 -16.50
CA PRO A 197 -6.64 -6.92 -15.22
C PRO A 197 -7.00 -5.45 -15.01
N ASP A 198 -8.23 -5.21 -14.54
CA ASP A 198 -8.76 -3.88 -14.25
C ASP A 198 -8.33 -3.40 -12.84
N ALA A 199 -7.09 -2.92 -12.78
CA ALA A 199 -6.53 -2.36 -11.56
C ALA A 199 -7.20 -1.05 -11.14
N GLU A 200 -7.66 -0.23 -12.09
CA GLU A 200 -8.31 1.05 -11.82
C GLU A 200 -9.62 0.87 -11.05
N SER A 201 -10.43 -0.11 -11.43
CA SER A 201 -11.66 -0.45 -10.71
C SER A 201 -11.36 -0.95 -9.30
N SER A 202 -10.38 -1.84 -9.14
CA SER A 202 -9.99 -2.42 -7.85
C SER A 202 -9.44 -1.36 -6.88
N THR A 203 -8.60 -0.44 -7.36
CA THR A 203 -8.04 0.65 -6.56
C THR A 203 -9.10 1.71 -6.24
N SER A 204 -9.99 2.03 -7.19
CA SER A 204 -11.12 2.94 -6.97
C SER A 204 -12.10 2.41 -5.92
N GLU A 205 -12.42 1.10 -5.94
CA GLU A 205 -13.31 0.47 -4.96
C GLU A 205 -12.70 0.52 -3.54
N LEU A 206 -11.39 0.27 -3.42
CA LEU A 206 -10.69 0.40 -2.13
C LEU A 206 -10.69 1.84 -1.61
N LEU A 207 -10.46 2.83 -2.49
CA LEU A 207 -10.45 4.24 -2.08
C LEU A 207 -11.84 4.76 -1.74
N ALA A 208 -12.87 4.32 -2.47
CA ALA A 208 -14.27 4.68 -2.23
C ALA A 208 -14.83 4.07 -0.93
N THR A 209 -14.28 2.94 -0.48
CA THR A 209 -14.61 2.36 0.82
C THR A 209 -14.01 3.25 1.90
N ALA A 210 -14.77 4.26 2.35
CA ALA A 210 -14.37 5.11 3.45
C ALA A 210 -14.15 4.27 4.72
N ALA A 211 -12.91 3.85 4.97
CA ALA A 211 -12.51 3.56 6.33
C ALA A 211 -12.34 4.93 6.97
N ASP A 212 -13.28 5.31 7.83
CA ASP A 212 -13.02 6.33 8.84
C ASP A 212 -11.59 6.05 9.37
N PRO A 213 -10.67 7.03 9.38
CA PRO A 213 -9.33 6.79 9.89
C PRO A 213 -9.53 6.14 11.23
N SER A 214 -9.10 4.88 11.36
CA SER A 214 -9.39 4.10 12.54
C SER A 214 -9.15 5.00 13.75
N PRO A 215 -10.07 5.10 14.72
CA PRO A 215 -9.82 5.88 15.94
C PRO A 215 -8.48 5.53 16.59
N ALA A 216 -7.87 4.39 16.21
CA ALA A 216 -6.49 4.02 16.48
C ALA A 216 -5.41 5.07 16.13
N TRP A 217 -5.65 6.03 15.22
CA TRP A 217 -4.61 6.96 14.79
C TRP A 217 -4.58 8.29 15.56
N ARG A 218 -5.68 8.69 16.23
CA ARG A 218 -5.77 10.00 16.88
C ARG A 218 -5.75 9.88 18.40
N ILE A 219 -5.08 10.83 19.05
CA ILE A 219 -5.19 11.03 20.49
C ILE A 219 -6.62 11.55 20.77
N ALA A 220 -7.33 10.89 21.68
CA ALA A 220 -8.70 11.25 22.10
C ALA A 220 -8.72 12.55 22.91
#